data_AF-A0A1I2TQG9-F1
#
_entry.id   AF-A0A1I2TQG9-F1
#
_cell.length_a   1.000
_cell.length_b   1.000
_cell.length_c   1.000
_cell.angle_alpha   90.00
_cell.angle_beta   90.00
_cell.angle_gamma   90.00
#
_symmetry.space_group_name_H-M   'P 1'
#
loop_
_entity.id
_entity.type
_entity.pdbx_description
1 polymer ?
#
loop_
_entity_poly.entity_id
_entity_poly.type
_entity_poly.pdbx_seq_one_letter_code
_entity_poly.pdbx_strand_id
1 'polypeptide(L)'
;MADTCTQLKVIDTPFWANTHPDDPVCHMTVRINKEIYSTLKKVLPKGTDNYETSITRLAARLGKTTYKVEQAFKGVGVMWILPNLEKQLLHLGHLDLEYLAAIFRNLQDVPDELLPDFDHLLVDFFTPTHPNQLLPSLAELREFIKQHKKARIKGFGEETTAMINRFLAFRTQD
;
A
#
# COMPACT_ATOMS: atom_id res chain seq x y z
N MET A 1 -29.26 36.82 14.65
CA MET A 1 -27.89 36.27 14.66
C MET A 1 -27.74 35.50 13.37
N ALA A 2 -26.85 35.93 12.48
CA ALA A 2 -26.75 35.40 11.13
C ALA A 2 -26.21 33.96 11.16
N ASP A 3 -26.98 33.04 10.57
CA ASP A 3 -26.51 31.71 10.20
C ASP A 3 -25.37 31.86 9.21
N THR A 4 -24.14 31.77 9.70
CA THR A 4 -22.98 31.68 8.84
C THR A 4 -22.88 30.22 8.42
N CYS A 5 -23.76 29.80 7.50
CA CYS A 5 -23.56 28.58 6.75
C CYS A 5 -22.29 28.80 5.94
N THR A 6 -21.15 28.35 6.49
CA THR A 6 -19.85 28.38 5.81
C THR A 6 -20.06 27.74 4.46
N GLN A 7 -20.03 28.55 3.40
CA GLN A 7 -20.03 28.05 2.04
C GLN A 7 -18.78 27.20 1.89
N LEU A 8 -18.95 25.87 1.97
CA LEU A 8 -17.88 24.93 1.70
C LEU A 8 -17.43 25.20 0.26
N LYS A 9 -16.17 25.55 0.10
CA LYS A 9 -15.57 25.78 -1.20
C LYS A 9 -15.72 24.50 -2.02
N VAL A 10 -16.38 24.59 -3.16
CA VAL A 10 -16.50 23.44 -4.07
C VAL A 10 -15.13 23.21 -4.70
N ILE A 11 -14.63 21.99 -4.55
CA ILE A 11 -13.37 21.54 -5.13
C ILE A 11 -13.71 20.63 -6.29
N ASP A 12 -13.47 21.10 -7.52
CA ASP A 12 -13.85 20.37 -8.73
C ASP A 12 -12.78 19.36 -9.20
N THR A 13 -11.58 19.39 -8.62
CA THR A 13 -10.52 18.42 -8.94
C THR A 13 -10.76 17.08 -8.24
N PRO A 14 -10.50 15.92 -8.88
CA PRO A 14 -10.60 14.62 -8.24
C PRO A 14 -9.68 14.45 -7.02
N PHE A 15 -10.22 13.92 -5.93
CA PHE A 15 -9.45 13.56 -4.73
C PHE A 15 -10.18 12.47 -3.94
N TRP A 16 -9.44 11.72 -3.14
CA TRP A 16 -10.03 10.76 -2.21
C TRP A 16 -10.55 11.48 -0.96
N ALA A 17 -11.73 11.11 -0.47
CA ALA A 17 -12.35 11.73 0.71
C ALA A 17 -11.42 11.71 1.95
N ASN A 18 -10.57 10.70 2.10
CA ASN A 18 -9.58 10.60 3.19
C ASN A 18 -8.32 11.47 2.99
N THR A 19 -8.26 12.21 1.89
CA THR A 19 -7.22 13.20 1.59
C THR A 19 -7.83 14.58 1.34
N HIS A 20 -8.99 14.88 1.93
CA HIS A 20 -9.70 16.13 1.70
C HIS A 20 -8.80 17.35 2.03
N PRO A 21 -8.60 18.29 1.10
CA PRO A 21 -7.57 19.33 1.21
C PRO A 21 -7.94 20.51 2.13
N ASP A 22 -9.21 20.60 2.55
CA ASP A 22 -9.64 21.57 3.57
C ASP A 22 -9.93 20.89 4.92
N ASP A 23 -9.67 19.58 5.07
CA ASP A 23 -9.87 18.86 6.32
C ASP A 23 -8.54 18.68 7.07
N PRO A 24 -8.37 19.32 8.25
CA PRO A 24 -7.13 19.21 9.03
C PRO A 24 -6.84 17.78 9.52
N VAL A 25 -7.87 16.94 9.73
CA VAL A 25 -7.69 15.52 10.10
C VAL A 25 -7.12 14.73 8.93
N CYS A 26 -7.61 14.99 7.71
CA CYS A 26 -7.07 14.39 6.50
C CYS A 26 -5.61 14.79 6.27
N HIS A 27 -5.25 16.06 6.47
CA HIS A 27 -3.86 16.52 6.37
C HIS A 27 -2.92 15.80 7.34
N MET A 28 -3.34 15.67 8.60
CA MET A 28 -2.56 14.95 9.61
C MET A 28 -2.38 13.48 9.22
N THR A 29 -3.44 12.84 8.75
CA THR A 29 -3.45 11.43 8.37
C THR A 29 -2.54 11.17 7.17
N VAL A 30 -2.65 11.99 6.12
CA VAL A 30 -1.76 11.96 4.93
C VAL A 30 -0.30 12.10 5.34
N ARG A 31 0.01 13.03 6.24
CA ARG A 31 1.38 13.21 6.76
C ARG A 31 1.86 11.97 7.51
N ILE A 32 1.04 11.43 8.41
CA ILE A 32 1.37 10.22 9.18
C ILE A 32 1.64 9.04 8.25
N ASN A 33 0.78 8.81 7.24
CA ASN A 33 0.94 7.71 6.29
C ASN A 33 2.28 7.80 5.54
N LYS A 34 2.61 8.97 5.00
CA LYS A 34 3.87 9.20 4.28
C LYS A 34 5.10 9.04 5.18
N GLU A 35 5.05 9.55 6.41
CA GLU A 35 6.16 9.46 7.37
C GLU A 35 6.37 8.03 7.87
N ILE A 36 5.28 7.31 8.18
CA ILE A 36 5.36 5.89 8.57
C ILE A 36 5.96 5.07 7.44
N TYR A 37 5.46 5.23 6.21
CA TYR A 37 6.00 4.55 5.03
C TYR A 37 7.50 4.83 4.89
N SER A 38 7.88 6.11 4.87
CA SER A 38 9.27 6.54 4.68
C SER A 38 10.20 6.05 5.80
N THR A 39 9.71 6.04 7.05
CA THR A 39 10.45 5.54 8.20
C THR A 39 10.69 4.04 8.08
N LEU A 40 9.65 3.27 7.81
CA LEU A 40 9.75 1.82 7.66
C LEU A 40 10.63 1.44 6.47
N LYS A 41 10.54 2.16 5.34
CA LYS A 41 11.40 1.95 4.17
C LYS A 41 12.89 2.07 4.52
N LYS A 42 13.25 3.04 5.37
CA LYS A 42 14.64 3.26 5.82
C LYS A 42 15.15 2.15 6.75
N VAL A 43 14.28 1.58 7.58
CA VAL A 43 14.65 0.58 8.60
C VAL A 43 14.37 -0.86 8.18
N LEU A 44 13.91 -1.09 6.95
CA LEU A 44 13.76 -2.43 6.41
C LEU A 44 15.11 -3.18 6.53
N PRO A 45 15.14 -4.50 6.79
CA PRO A 45 16.38 -5.28 6.96
C PRO A 45 17.19 -5.45 5.66
N LYS A 46 18.50 -5.18 5.71
CA LYS A 46 19.46 -5.03 4.58
C LYS A 46 20.33 -6.27 4.39
N GLY A 47 20.42 -6.80 3.17
CA GLY A 47 21.40 -7.84 2.81
C GLY A 47 21.40 -9.04 3.75
N THR A 48 22.47 -9.16 4.55
CA THR A 48 22.69 -10.23 5.54
C THR A 48 22.00 -10.01 6.90
N ASP A 49 21.24 -8.92 7.06
CA ASP A 49 20.52 -8.64 8.30
C ASP A 49 19.54 -9.79 8.61
N ASN A 50 19.58 -10.28 9.85
CA ASN A 50 18.59 -11.25 10.31
C ASN A 50 17.21 -10.58 10.37
N TYR A 51 16.32 -10.99 9.47
CA TYR A 51 14.97 -10.43 9.28
C TYR A 51 14.13 -10.52 10.56
N GLU A 52 14.12 -11.69 11.22
CA GLU A 52 13.37 -11.93 12.46
C GLU A 52 13.87 -11.06 13.62
N THR A 53 15.20 -10.92 13.74
CA THR A 53 15.83 -10.08 14.75
C THR A 53 15.46 -8.61 14.54
N SER A 54 15.41 -8.17 13.28
CA SER A 54 15.05 -6.80 12.93
C SER A 54 13.60 -6.49 13.25
N ILE A 55 12.69 -7.41 12.94
CA ILE A 55 11.27 -7.31 13.33
C ILE A 55 11.14 -7.25 14.85
N THR A 56 11.81 -8.15 15.57
CA THR A 56 11.73 -8.23 17.04
C THR A 56 12.21 -6.94 17.71
N ARG A 57 13.36 -6.42 17.27
CA ARG A 57 13.91 -5.15 17.79
C ARG A 57 13.00 -3.97 17.50
N LEU A 58 12.45 -3.88 16.29
CA LEU A 58 11.57 -2.77 15.94
C LEU A 58 10.22 -2.86 16.63
N ALA A 59 9.65 -4.07 16.77
CA ALA A 59 8.43 -4.32 17.52
C ALA A 59 8.53 -3.83 18.97
N ALA A 60 9.64 -4.15 19.65
CA ALA A 60 9.92 -3.67 21.00
C ALA A 60 10.01 -2.14 21.07
N ARG A 61 10.71 -1.49 20.12
CA ARG A 61 10.86 -0.03 20.08
C ARG A 61 9.55 0.71 19.79
N LEU A 62 8.68 0.13 18.97
CA LEU A 62 7.40 0.74 18.57
C LEU A 62 6.23 0.37 19.50
N GLY A 63 6.45 -0.50 20.49
CA GLY A 63 5.38 -1.04 21.32
C GLY A 63 4.31 -1.76 20.50
N LYS A 64 4.72 -2.49 19.45
CA LYS A 64 3.84 -3.27 18.57
C LYS A 64 4.19 -4.76 18.67
N THR A 65 3.27 -5.61 18.22
CA THR A 65 3.57 -7.04 18.06
C THR A 65 4.51 -7.24 16.88
N THR A 66 5.32 -8.31 16.93
CA THR A 66 6.18 -8.74 15.82
C THR A 66 5.36 -8.94 14.54
N TYR A 67 4.18 -9.56 14.65
CA TYR A 67 3.25 -9.72 13.54
C TYR A 67 2.88 -8.40 12.85
N LYS A 68 2.53 -7.35 13.62
CA LYS A 68 2.16 -6.04 13.03
C LYS A 68 3.33 -5.40 12.30
N VAL A 69 4.54 -5.49 12.86
CA VAL A 69 5.76 -4.97 12.22
C VAL A 69 6.10 -5.77 10.97
N GLU A 70 5.97 -7.10 11.01
CA GLU A 70 6.20 -7.96 9.86
C GLU A 70 5.25 -7.65 8.71
N GLN A 71 3.95 -7.50 8.97
CA GLN A 71 2.97 -7.11 7.94
C GLN A 71 3.29 -5.74 7.35
N ALA A 72 3.69 -4.77 8.18
CA ALA A 72 4.11 -3.45 7.72
C ALA A 72 5.37 -3.53 6.85
N PHE A 73 6.38 -4.32 7.25
CA PHE A 73 7.58 -4.54 6.47
C PHE A 73 7.29 -5.20 5.12
N LYS A 74 6.43 -6.22 5.10
CA LYS A 74 5.99 -6.88 3.87
C LYS A 74 5.25 -5.91 2.95
N GLY A 75 4.33 -5.11 3.50
CA GLY A 75 3.61 -4.09 2.75
C GLY A 75 4.52 -2.98 2.20
N VAL A 76 5.49 -2.50 2.97
CA VAL A 76 6.45 -1.50 2.48
C VAL A 76 7.39 -2.12 1.43
N GLY A 77 7.83 -3.36 1.64
CA GLY A 77 8.73 -4.09 0.73
C GLY A 77 8.11 -4.37 -0.64
N VAL A 78 6.79 -4.59 -0.73
CA VAL A 78 6.10 -4.76 -2.02
C VAL A 78 6.19 -3.52 -2.91
N MET A 79 6.37 -2.33 -2.34
CA MET A 79 6.47 -1.10 -3.13
C MET A 79 7.74 -1.03 -3.97
N TRP A 80 8.79 -1.79 -3.63
CA TRP A 80 9.99 -1.88 -4.48
C TRP A 80 9.73 -2.54 -5.83
N ILE A 81 8.75 -3.42 -5.91
CA ILE A 81 8.33 -4.08 -7.16
C ILE A 81 7.11 -3.39 -7.80
N LEU A 82 6.58 -2.33 -7.17
CA LEU A 82 5.46 -1.52 -7.66
C LEU A 82 5.85 -0.03 -7.67
N PRO A 83 6.86 0.38 -8.46
CA PRO A 83 7.43 1.71 -8.38
C PRO A 83 6.47 2.84 -8.78
N ASN A 84 5.48 2.59 -9.64
CA ASN A 84 4.50 3.60 -10.02
C ASN A 84 3.48 3.81 -8.91
N LEU A 85 3.01 2.74 -8.28
CA LEU A 85 2.15 2.82 -7.11
C LEU A 85 2.87 3.47 -5.93
N GLU A 86 4.17 3.21 -5.74
CA GLU A 86 4.95 3.90 -4.70
C GLU A 86 4.96 5.41 -4.91
N LYS A 87 5.20 5.87 -6.15
CA LYS A 87 5.17 7.30 -6.49
C LYS A 87 3.80 7.91 -6.19
N GLN A 88 2.72 7.22 -6.55
CA GLN A 88 1.36 7.67 -6.28
C GLN A 88 1.08 7.73 -4.76
N LEU A 89 1.51 6.74 -4.00
CA LEU A 89 1.41 6.73 -2.53
C LEU A 89 2.15 7.92 -1.91
N LEU A 90 3.38 8.19 -2.32
CA LEU A 90 4.17 9.32 -1.80
C LEU A 90 3.58 10.67 -2.22
N HIS A 91 2.96 10.74 -3.40
CA HIS A 91 2.27 11.94 -3.87
C HIS A 91 0.98 12.21 -3.08
N LEU A 92 0.09 11.22 -2.96
CA LEU A 92 -1.26 11.40 -2.41
C LEU A 92 -1.35 11.13 -0.90
N GLY A 93 -0.56 10.19 -0.34
CA GLY A 93 -0.62 9.76 1.06
C GLY A 93 -1.94 9.10 1.49
N HIS A 94 -2.74 8.71 0.51
CA HIS A 94 -4.08 8.12 0.65
C HIS A 94 -4.11 6.69 1.20
N LEU A 95 -3.00 5.94 1.13
CA LEU A 95 -2.91 4.55 1.58
C LEU A 95 -2.16 4.46 2.91
N ASP A 96 -2.74 3.71 3.85
CA ASP A 96 -2.10 3.34 5.10
C ASP A 96 -1.39 1.97 5.01
N LEU A 97 -0.82 1.52 6.12
CA LEU A 97 -0.12 0.23 6.18
C LEU A 97 -1.02 -0.99 5.97
N GLU A 98 -2.33 -0.89 6.25
CA GLU A 98 -3.24 -2.01 6.04
C GLU A 98 -3.45 -2.26 4.54
N TYR A 99 -3.59 -1.19 3.76
CA TYR A 99 -3.60 -1.27 2.30
C TYR A 99 -2.31 -1.88 1.75
N LEU A 100 -1.14 -1.43 2.22
CA LEU A 100 0.13 -1.98 1.72
C LEU A 100 0.27 -3.47 2.03
N ALA A 101 -0.09 -3.87 3.25
CA ALA A 101 -0.08 -5.27 3.64
C ALA A 101 -1.10 -6.09 2.83
N ALA A 102 -2.26 -5.52 2.50
CA ALA A 102 -3.25 -6.17 1.66
C ALA A 102 -2.77 -6.33 0.21
N ILE A 103 -2.14 -5.30 -0.38
CA ILE A 103 -1.51 -5.38 -1.70
C ILE A 103 -0.47 -6.51 -1.71
N PHE A 104 0.44 -6.52 -0.73
CA PHE A 104 1.44 -7.58 -0.59
C PHE A 104 0.80 -8.98 -0.55
N ARG A 105 -0.16 -9.22 0.35
CA ARG A 105 -0.81 -10.53 0.50
C ARG A 105 -1.51 -10.98 -0.77
N ASN A 106 -2.08 -10.05 -1.53
CA ASN A 106 -2.80 -10.36 -2.75
C ASN A 106 -1.89 -10.45 -3.98
N LEU A 107 -0.59 -10.17 -3.90
CA LEU A 107 0.32 -10.28 -5.04
C LEU A 107 1.38 -11.39 -4.89
N GLN A 108 1.38 -12.15 -3.79
CA GLN A 108 2.45 -13.12 -3.47
C GLN A 108 2.63 -14.22 -4.54
N ASP A 109 1.54 -14.62 -5.18
CA ASP A 109 1.39 -15.64 -6.20
C ASP A 109 1.38 -15.07 -7.63
N VAL A 110 1.65 -13.77 -7.80
CA VAL A 110 1.76 -13.16 -9.14
C VAL A 110 3.17 -13.41 -9.70
N PRO A 111 3.30 -14.01 -10.91
CA PRO A 111 4.60 -14.16 -11.60
C PRO A 111 5.34 -12.83 -11.77
N ASP A 112 6.69 -12.86 -11.70
CA ASP A 112 7.53 -11.64 -11.79
C ASP A 112 7.25 -10.85 -13.08
N GLU A 113 7.09 -11.57 -14.19
CA GLU A 113 6.80 -10.97 -15.50
C GLU A 113 5.48 -10.18 -15.55
N LEU A 114 4.53 -10.45 -14.65
CA LEU A 114 3.23 -9.77 -14.60
C LEU A 114 3.19 -8.63 -13.58
N LEU A 115 4.18 -8.53 -12.69
CA LEU A 115 4.19 -7.47 -11.66
C LEU A 115 4.16 -6.05 -12.23
N PRO A 116 4.87 -5.71 -13.33
CA PRO A 116 4.76 -4.38 -13.95
C PRO A 116 3.34 -4.05 -14.40
N ASP A 117 2.59 -5.02 -14.94
CA ASP A 117 1.19 -4.82 -15.33
C ASP A 117 0.31 -4.57 -14.11
N PHE A 118 0.53 -5.30 -13.01
CA PHE A 118 -0.19 -5.08 -11.76
C PHE A 118 0.13 -3.72 -11.12
N ASP A 119 1.36 -3.23 -11.26
CA ASP A 119 1.73 -1.88 -10.81
C ASP A 119 0.87 -0.82 -11.53
N HIS A 120 0.78 -0.89 -12.87
CA HIS A 120 -0.08 0.00 -13.65
C HIS A 120 -1.56 -0.12 -13.28
N LEU A 121 -2.08 -1.34 -13.18
CA LEU A 121 -3.47 -1.59 -12.81
C LEU A 121 -3.83 -1.03 -11.42
N LEU A 122 -2.91 -1.13 -10.46
CA LEU A 122 -3.13 -0.60 -9.12
C LEU A 122 -3.07 0.92 -9.09
N VAL A 123 -2.20 1.55 -9.88
CA VAL A 123 -2.20 3.02 -10.04
C VAL A 123 -3.55 3.49 -10.58
N ASP A 124 -4.09 2.84 -11.61
CA ASP A 124 -5.39 3.18 -12.18
C ASP A 124 -6.51 2.98 -11.14
N PHE A 125 -6.49 1.85 -10.44
CA PHE A 125 -7.47 1.53 -9.38
C PHE A 125 -7.46 2.56 -8.23
N PHE A 126 -6.28 3.09 -7.88
CA PHE A 126 -6.10 4.07 -6.82
C PHE A 126 -6.02 5.53 -7.32
N THR A 127 -6.42 5.79 -8.57
CA THR A 127 -6.59 7.16 -9.09
C THR A 127 -8.04 7.62 -8.90
N PRO A 128 -8.29 8.72 -8.15
CA PRO A 128 -9.64 9.26 -8.02
C PRO A 128 -10.08 9.87 -9.36
N THR A 129 -11.34 9.68 -9.71
CA THR A 129 -11.93 10.15 -10.98
C THR A 129 -12.95 11.26 -10.78
N HIS A 130 -13.36 11.52 -9.53
CA HIS A 130 -14.25 12.62 -9.17
C HIS A 130 -13.89 13.19 -7.79
N PRO A 131 -14.32 14.43 -7.48
CA PRO A 131 -14.08 15.04 -6.18
C PRO A 131 -14.71 14.24 -5.04
N ASN A 132 -14.04 14.24 -3.88
CA ASN A 132 -14.52 13.61 -2.65
C ASN A 132 -14.93 12.13 -2.82
N GLN A 133 -14.24 11.41 -3.71
CA GLN A 133 -14.51 10.00 -3.97
C GLN A 133 -14.11 9.15 -2.75
N LEU A 134 -14.91 8.17 -2.35
CA LEU A 134 -14.51 7.24 -1.29
C LEU A 134 -13.37 6.34 -1.77
N LEU A 135 -12.32 6.21 -0.94
CA LEU A 135 -11.23 5.27 -1.21
C LEU A 135 -11.80 3.84 -1.31
N PRO A 136 -11.43 3.04 -2.35
CA PRO A 136 -11.91 1.68 -2.48
C PRO A 136 -11.52 0.85 -1.27
N SER A 137 -12.46 0.09 -0.72
CA SER A 137 -12.26 -0.77 0.44
C SER A 137 -11.24 -1.88 0.18
N LEU A 138 -10.69 -2.46 1.26
CA LEU A 138 -9.83 -3.65 1.18
C LEU A 138 -10.53 -4.86 0.52
N ALA A 139 -11.86 -4.94 0.59
CA ALA A 139 -12.63 -5.98 -0.08
C ALA A 139 -12.66 -5.77 -1.61
N GLU A 140 -12.87 -4.52 -2.04
CA GLU A 140 -12.83 -4.13 -3.46
C GLU A 140 -11.42 -4.32 -4.04
N LEU A 141 -10.37 -3.92 -3.31
CA LEU A 141 -8.98 -4.17 -3.70
C LEU A 141 -8.71 -5.67 -3.92
N ARG A 142 -9.13 -6.52 -2.98
CA ARG A 142 -8.94 -7.97 -3.08
C ARG A 142 -9.64 -8.53 -4.30
N GLU A 143 -10.89 -8.14 -4.52
CA GLU A 143 -11.68 -8.62 -5.66
C GLU A 143 -11.10 -8.12 -6.98
N PHE A 144 -10.67 -6.86 -7.06
CA PHE A 144 -9.97 -6.30 -8.21
C PHE A 144 -8.72 -7.12 -8.58
N ILE A 145 -7.80 -7.32 -7.64
CA ILE A 145 -6.58 -8.10 -7.89
C ILE A 145 -6.93 -9.54 -8.31
N LYS A 146 -7.90 -10.18 -7.65
CA LYS A 146 -8.35 -11.54 -7.97
C LYS A 146 -8.88 -11.65 -9.41
N GLN A 147 -9.69 -10.69 -9.85
CA GLN A 147 -10.21 -10.67 -11.22
C GLN A 147 -9.07 -10.51 -12.25
N HIS A 148 -8.12 -9.62 -11.98
CA HIS A 148 -6.98 -9.40 -12.86
C HIS A 148 -6.03 -10.60 -12.92
N LYS A 149 -5.86 -11.33 -11.81
CA LYS A 149 -5.14 -12.60 -11.78
C LYS A 149 -5.82 -13.67 -12.63
N LYS A 150 -7.13 -13.87 -12.44
CA LYS A 150 -7.91 -14.84 -13.22
C LYS A 150 -7.79 -14.61 -14.73
N ALA A 151 -7.69 -13.34 -15.15
CA ALA A 151 -7.57 -12.98 -16.55
C ALA A 151 -6.15 -13.18 -17.14
N ARG A 152 -5.10 -13.23 -16.31
CA ARG A 152 -3.69 -13.16 -16.76
C ARG A 152 -2.85 -14.38 -16.41
N ILE A 153 -3.18 -15.06 -15.31
CA ILE A 153 -2.43 -16.22 -14.81
C ILE A 153 -3.15 -17.48 -15.29
N LYS A 154 -2.47 -18.26 -16.15
CA LYS A 154 -2.97 -19.57 -16.60
C LYS A 154 -3.08 -20.52 -15.41
N GLY A 155 -4.20 -21.24 -15.29
CA GLY A 155 -4.44 -22.17 -14.18
C GLY A 155 -4.74 -21.49 -12.83
N PHE A 156 -5.05 -20.19 -12.80
CA PHE A 156 -5.37 -19.50 -11.55
C PHE A 156 -6.57 -20.13 -10.83
N GLY A 157 -6.34 -20.64 -9.62
CA GLY A 157 -7.35 -21.33 -8.80
C GLY A 157 -7.33 -22.86 -8.91
N GLU A 158 -6.47 -23.43 -9.75
CA GLU A 158 -6.15 -24.85 -9.73
C GLU A 158 -5.08 -25.09 -8.64
N GLU A 159 -5.30 -26.05 -7.73
CA GLU A 159 -4.44 -26.28 -6.55
C GLU A 159 -2.95 -26.38 -6.94
N THR A 160 -2.21 -25.28 -6.75
CA THR A 160 -0.75 -25.27 -6.88
C THR A 160 -0.15 -24.77 -5.57
N THR A 161 0.15 -25.73 -4.70
CA THR A 161 0.99 -25.55 -3.52
C THR A 161 2.42 -25.24 -3.95
N ALA A 162 2.71 -23.99 -4.24
CA ALA A 162 4.08 -23.47 -4.20
C ALA A 162 4.06 -21.94 -4.27
N MET A 163 4.52 -21.28 -3.20
CA MET A 163 5.59 -20.27 -3.23
C MET A 163 5.51 -19.37 -1.99
N ILE A 164 6.25 -19.76 -0.95
CA ILE A 164 6.72 -18.85 0.09
C ILE A 164 8.24 -18.90 -0.01
N ASN A 165 8.86 -17.88 -0.63
CA ASN A 165 10.22 -17.36 -0.38
C ASN A 165 10.74 -16.48 -1.54
N ARG A 166 10.06 -15.36 -1.82
CA ARG A 166 10.48 -14.42 -2.89
C ARG A 166 11.00 -13.06 -2.39
N PHE A 167 10.72 -12.67 -1.14
CA PHE A 167 10.96 -11.29 -0.68
C PHE A 167 12.27 -11.02 0.07
N LEU A 168 13.08 -12.04 0.40
CA LEU A 168 14.39 -11.83 1.05
C LEU A 168 15.55 -11.65 0.06
N ALA A 169 15.35 -11.87 -1.24
CA ALA A 169 16.41 -11.88 -2.25
C ALA A 169 16.66 -10.52 -2.94
N PHE A 170 15.70 -9.60 -2.94
CA PHE A 170 15.77 -8.35 -3.73
C PHE A 170 16.67 -7.25 -3.16
N ARG A 171 17.48 -7.53 -2.13
CA ARG A 171 18.36 -6.53 -1.49
C ARG A 171 19.85 -6.76 -1.72
N THR A 172 20.21 -7.63 -2.67
CA THR A 172 21.60 -7.91 -3.03
C THR A 172 22.07 -7.19 -4.28
N GLN A 173 21.26 -6.32 -4.89
CA GLN A 173 21.69 -5.49 -6.01
C GLN A 173 21.55 -4.01 -5.63
N ASP A 174 22.68 -3.51 -5.12
CA ASP A 174 23.19 -2.13 -5.00
C ASP A 174 22.29 -1.01 -4.42
#